data_AF-A0A428WXP1-F1
#
_entry.id   AF-A0A428WXP1-F1
#
_cell.length_a   1.000
_cell.length_b   1.000
_cell.length_c   1.000
_cell.angle_alpha   90.00
_cell.angle_beta   90.00
_cell.angle_gamma   90.00
#
_symmetry.space_group_name_H-M   'P 1'
#
loop_
_entity.id
_entity.type
_entity.pdbx_description
1 polymer ?
#
loop_
_entity_poly.entity_id
_entity_poly.type
_entity_poly.pdbx_seq_one_letter_code
_entity_poly.pdbx_strand_id
1 'polypeptide(L)'
;MIVLEAILSGAEDVRIDVADGWICVYADVDWLHGIEAKAFSGFAPFTAGGPNGATAEFFPVVFSTSVVTATRSEVRLIKGDSVGPLGGLGGGWERVVAFEVTTDQ
;
A
#
# COMPACT_ATOMS: atom_id res chain seq x y z
N MET A 1 -6.65 -7.88 2.98
CA MET A 1 -5.54 -7.49 3.89
C MET A 1 -4.34 -7.29 2.99
N ILE A 2 -3.77 -6.09 2.95
CA ILE A 2 -2.75 -5.70 1.96
C ILE A 2 -1.56 -6.68 1.94
N VAL A 3 -1.12 -7.13 3.12
CA VAL A 3 -0.08 -8.17 3.28
C VAL A 3 -0.47 -9.48 2.61
N LEU A 4 -1.71 -9.93 2.80
CA LEU A 4 -2.21 -11.17 2.18
C LEU A 4 -2.31 -11.02 0.67
N GLU A 5 -2.70 -9.85 0.16
CA GLU A 5 -2.77 -9.57 -1.28
C GLU A 5 -1.38 -9.59 -1.92
N ALA A 6 -0.35 -9.07 -1.25
CA ALA A 6 1.03 -9.22 -1.67
C ALA A 6 1.47 -10.70 -1.71
N ILE A 7 1.23 -11.46 -0.64
CA ILE A 7 1.57 -12.90 -0.56
C ILE A 7 0.88 -13.70 -1.67
N LEU A 8 -0.42 -13.48 -1.88
CA LEU A 8 -1.19 -14.17 -2.92
C LEU A 8 -0.77 -13.78 -4.34
N SER A 9 -0.14 -12.62 -4.49
CA SER A 9 0.48 -12.17 -5.75
C SER A 9 1.90 -12.72 -5.95
N GLY A 10 2.38 -13.56 -5.03
CA GLY A 10 3.68 -14.22 -5.14
C GLY A 10 4.83 -13.48 -4.46
N ALA A 11 4.55 -12.55 -3.53
CA ALA A 11 5.59 -11.94 -2.72
C ALA A 11 6.34 -12.99 -1.88
N GLU A 12 7.67 -12.99 -1.93
CA GLU A 12 8.50 -13.84 -1.07
C GLU A 12 8.93 -13.06 0.20
N ASP A 13 9.05 -11.74 0.09
CA ASP A 13 9.38 -10.82 1.18
C ASP A 13 8.28 -9.76 1.33
N VAL A 14 7.55 -9.81 2.45
CA VAL A 14 6.61 -8.76 2.86
C VAL A 14 7.01 -8.25 4.24
N ARG A 15 7.28 -6.95 4.33
CA ARG A 15 7.70 -6.28 5.57
C ARG A 15 6.70 -5.21 5.98
N ILE A 16 6.53 -5.06 7.29
CA ILE A 16 5.68 -4.04 7.89
C ILE A 16 6.53 -3.23 8.85
N ASP A 17 6.69 -1.95 8.58
CA ASP A 17 7.34 -1.02 9.51
C ASP A 17 6.32 -0.04 10.06
N VAL A 18 6.38 0.19 11.37
CA VAL A 18 5.54 1.16 12.08
C VAL A 18 6.45 2.17 12.77
N ALA A 19 6.46 3.40 12.28
CA ALA A 19 7.33 4.46 12.79
C ALA A 19 6.73 5.83 12.51
N ASP A 20 6.95 6.79 13.43
CA ASP A 20 6.60 8.22 13.26
C ASP A 20 5.13 8.48 12.84
N GLY A 21 4.20 7.65 13.32
CA GLY A 21 2.78 7.75 12.96
C GLY A 21 2.42 7.15 11.61
N TRP A 22 3.30 6.36 11.01
CA TRP A 22 3.08 5.68 9.74
C TRP A 22 3.11 4.16 9.90
N ILE A 23 2.25 3.49 9.14
CA ILE A 23 2.33 2.05 8.88
C ILE A 23 2.73 1.89 7.41
N CYS A 24 3.88 1.27 7.16
CA CYS A 24 4.40 1.01 5.83
C CYS A 24 4.39 -0.49 5.55
N VAL A 25 3.81 -0.89 4.42
CA VAL A 25 3.79 -2.27 3.95
C VAL A 25 4.62 -2.36 2.68
N TYR A 26 5.75 -3.06 2.75
CA TYR A 26 6.69 -3.27 1.66
C TYR A 26 6.52 -4.69 1.11
N ALA A 27 6.59 -4.86 -0.21
CA ALA A 27 6.75 -6.17 -0.83
C ALA A 27 7.79 -6.13 -1.95
N ASP A 28 8.40 -7.28 -2.19
CA ASP A 28 9.32 -7.57 -3.30
C ASP A 28 8.64 -7.80 -4.65
N VAL A 29 7.31 -7.72 -4.71
CA VAL A 29 6.52 -7.73 -5.94
C VAL A 29 5.57 -6.54 -6.00
N ASP A 30 5.25 -6.11 -7.21
CA ASP A 30 4.22 -5.09 -7.43
C ASP A 30 2.82 -5.70 -7.52
N TRP A 31 2.20 -5.99 -6.37
CA TRP A 31 0.86 -6.57 -6.30
C TRP A 31 -0.28 -5.64 -6.76
N LEU A 32 0.02 -4.35 -6.98
CA LEU A 32 -0.94 -3.37 -7.49
C LEU A 32 -0.86 -3.19 -9.01
N HIS A 33 0.07 -3.87 -9.68
CA HIS A 33 0.32 -3.69 -11.11
C HIS A 33 -0.96 -3.85 -11.96
N GLY A 34 -1.30 -2.80 -12.70
CA GLY A 34 -2.48 -2.76 -13.59
C GLY A 34 -3.82 -2.48 -12.90
N ILE A 35 -3.84 -2.33 -11.57
CA ILE A 35 -5.05 -1.98 -10.79
C ILE A 35 -4.84 -0.74 -9.90
N GLU A 36 -3.69 -0.07 -9.97
CA GLU A 36 -3.26 1.00 -9.06
C GLU A 36 -4.30 2.11 -8.97
N ALA A 37 -4.83 2.55 -10.11
CA ALA A 37 -5.84 3.61 -10.14
C ALA A 37 -7.17 3.17 -9.51
N LYS A 38 -7.53 1.89 -9.63
CA LYS A 38 -8.81 1.36 -9.17
C LYS A 38 -8.77 1.00 -7.68
N ALA A 39 -7.67 0.39 -7.22
CA ALA A 39 -7.49 -0.12 -5.86
C ALA A 39 -7.75 0.94 -4.77
N PHE A 40 -7.43 2.20 -5.05
CA PHE A 40 -7.63 3.32 -4.12
C PHE A 40 -8.92 4.13 -4.35
N SER A 41 -9.62 3.92 -5.47
CA SER A 41 -10.83 4.67 -5.82
C SER A 41 -12.13 4.00 -5.34
N GLY A 42 -12.06 2.71 -5.00
CA GLY A 42 -13.22 1.91 -4.60
C GLY A 42 -12.87 0.44 -4.48
N PHE A 43 -13.88 -0.39 -4.25
CA PHE A 43 -13.72 -1.84 -4.24
C PHE A 43 -13.32 -2.34 -5.63
N ALA A 44 -12.07 -2.81 -5.77
CA ALA A 44 -11.59 -3.44 -7.00
C ALA A 44 -11.51 -4.97 -6.82
N PRO A 45 -11.88 -5.77 -7.84
CA PRO A 45 -11.69 -7.21 -7.79
C PRO A 45 -10.22 -7.60 -7.60
N PHE A 46 -9.96 -8.63 -6.82
CA PHE A 46 -8.63 -9.19 -6.58
C PHE A 46 -8.65 -10.71 -6.78
N THR A 47 -8.34 -11.14 -8.00
CA THR A 47 -8.54 -12.54 -8.45
C THR A 47 -7.65 -13.54 -7.73
N ALA A 48 -6.45 -13.15 -7.30
CA ALA A 48 -5.56 -14.01 -6.52
C ALA A 48 -6.13 -14.38 -5.14
N GLY A 49 -7.09 -13.59 -4.62
CA GLY A 49 -7.90 -13.90 -3.43
C GLY A 49 -9.04 -14.88 -3.65
N GLY A 50 -9.25 -15.36 -4.88
CA GLY A 50 -10.35 -16.26 -5.24
C GLY A 50 -11.63 -15.54 -5.71
N PRO A 51 -12.75 -16.27 -5.89
CA PRO A 51 -13.95 -15.79 -6.58
C PRO A 51 -14.62 -14.54 -6.00
N ASN A 52 -14.39 -14.24 -4.72
CA ASN A 52 -14.94 -13.07 -4.02
C ASN A 52 -13.84 -12.14 -3.49
N GLY A 53 -12.61 -12.28 -4.00
CA GLY A 53 -11.49 -11.44 -3.59
C GLY A 53 -11.68 -9.99 -4.04
N ALA A 54 -11.40 -9.05 -3.13
CA ALA A 54 -11.37 -7.62 -3.42
C ALA A 54 -10.16 -6.98 -2.73
N THR A 55 -9.65 -5.91 -3.34
CA THR A 55 -8.52 -5.12 -2.82
C THR A 55 -8.87 -4.47 -1.49
N ALA A 56 -7.96 -4.52 -0.51
CA ALA A 56 -8.18 -3.89 0.79
C ALA A 56 -7.80 -2.40 0.81
N GLU A 57 -7.04 -1.91 -0.17
CA GLU A 57 -6.42 -0.58 -0.21
C GLU A 57 -7.42 0.58 -0.07
N PHE A 58 -8.67 0.39 -0.50
CA PHE A 58 -9.70 1.42 -0.37
C PHE A 58 -10.01 1.75 1.10
N PHE A 59 -10.02 0.77 2.01
CA PHE A 59 -10.39 1.03 3.39
C PHE A 59 -9.37 1.90 4.13
N PRO A 60 -8.05 1.62 4.09
CA PRO A 60 -7.06 2.54 4.65
C PRO A 60 -7.13 3.95 4.05
N VAL A 61 -7.45 4.09 2.76
CA VAL A 61 -7.69 5.42 2.16
C VAL A 61 -8.83 6.15 2.86
N VAL A 62 -9.91 5.47 3.24
CA VAL A 62 -11.01 6.12 3.97
C VAL A 62 -10.57 6.61 5.36
N PHE A 63 -9.83 5.79 6.10
CA PHE A 63 -9.57 6.04 7.54
C PHE A 63 -8.24 6.74 7.86
N SER A 64 -7.25 6.73 6.97
CA SER A 64 -5.94 7.36 7.21
C SER A 64 -5.92 8.85 6.88
N THR A 65 -5.04 9.62 7.51
CA THR A 65 -4.86 11.06 7.21
C THR A 65 -4.26 11.25 5.83
N SER A 66 -3.15 10.54 5.57
CA SER A 66 -2.46 10.48 4.28
C SER A 66 -2.25 9.03 3.85
N VAL A 67 -2.27 8.80 2.55
CA VAL A 67 -1.93 7.50 1.94
C VAL A 67 -1.00 7.75 0.77
N VAL A 68 0.10 7.02 0.73
CA VAL A 68 1.11 7.10 -0.32
C VAL A 68 1.45 5.70 -0.78
N THR A 69 1.70 5.54 -2.07
CA THR A 69 2.29 4.31 -2.64
C THR A 69 3.54 4.66 -3.41
N ALA A 70 4.49 3.74 -3.46
CA ALA A 70 5.69 3.91 -4.24
C ALA A 70 6.08 2.62 -4.98
N THR A 71 6.63 2.79 -6.17
CA THR A 71 7.50 1.82 -6.83
C THR A 71 8.95 2.29 -6.71
N ARG A 72 9.89 1.52 -7.25
CA ARG A 72 11.30 1.94 -7.32
C ARG A 72 11.52 3.26 -8.08
N SER A 73 10.63 3.60 -9.01
CA SER A 73 10.79 4.76 -9.90
C SER A 73 9.92 5.95 -9.52
N GLU A 74 8.88 5.75 -8.72
CA GLU A 74 7.85 6.76 -8.50
C GLU A 74 7.27 6.68 -7.09
N VAL A 75 7.08 7.84 -6.48
CA VAL A 75 6.24 8.02 -5.28
C VAL A 75 4.97 8.74 -5.71
N ARG A 76 3.83 8.18 -5.31
CA ARG A 76 2.51 8.73 -5.62
C ARG A 76 1.70 8.94 -4.34
N LEU A 77 1.34 10.20 -4.09
CA LEU A 77 0.39 10.57 -3.05
C LEU A 77 -1.03 10.22 -3.52
N ILE A 78 -1.73 9.39 -2.74
CA ILE A 78 -3.09 8.93 -3.01
C ILE A 78 -4.11 9.80 -2.27
N LYS A 79 -3.82 10.15 -1.01
CA LYS A 79 -4.64 10.99 -0.12
C LYS A 79 -3.73 11.79 0.80
N GLY A 80 -4.19 12.97 1.22
CA GLY A 80 -3.50 13.82 2.19
C GLY A 80 -2.45 14.70 1.53
N ASP A 81 -1.54 15.25 2.34
CA ASP A 81 -0.56 16.27 1.91
C ASP A 81 0.88 15.89 2.26
N SER A 82 1.11 14.71 2.86
CA SER A 82 2.43 14.22 3.27
C SER A 82 2.79 12.92 2.57
N VAL A 83 4.03 12.82 2.08
CA VAL A 83 4.61 11.58 1.54
C VAL A 83 5.33 10.76 2.62
N GLY A 84 5.41 11.29 3.85
CA GLY A 84 5.96 10.63 5.02
C GLY A 84 7.33 9.99 4.78
N PRO A 85 7.54 8.72 5.22
CA PRO A 85 8.84 8.05 5.15
C PRO A 85 9.26 7.69 3.72
N LEU A 86 8.39 7.86 2.71
CA LEU A 86 8.69 7.54 1.31
C LEU A 86 9.29 8.72 0.53
N GLY A 87 9.54 9.86 1.17
CA GLY A 87 10.16 11.03 0.53
C GLY A 87 11.59 10.80 -0.01
N GLY A 88 12.26 9.71 0.39
CA GLY A 88 13.53 9.25 -0.16
C GLY A 88 13.36 7.93 -0.90
N LEU A 89 13.33 7.97 -2.24
CA LEU A 89 13.29 6.78 -3.09
C LEU A 89 14.47 5.84 -2.79
N GLY A 90 14.18 4.55 -2.57
CA GLY A 90 15.20 3.50 -2.44
C GLY A 90 14.87 2.44 -1.39
N GLY A 91 15.21 1.17 -1.69
CA GLY A 91 15.05 0.04 -0.79
C GLY A 91 14.94 -1.29 -1.55
N GLY A 92 15.13 -2.41 -0.85
CA GLY A 92 15.00 -3.76 -1.41
C GLY A 92 13.53 -4.21 -1.54
N TRP A 93 12.70 -3.43 -2.21
CA TRP A 93 11.27 -3.70 -2.43
C TRP A 93 10.87 -3.26 -3.85
N GLU A 94 9.74 -3.76 -4.36
CA GLU A 94 9.14 -3.34 -5.64
C GLU A 94 7.92 -2.45 -5.44
N ARG A 95 7.16 -2.68 -4.36
CA ARG A 95 5.99 -1.88 -4.00
C ARG A 95 5.95 -1.56 -2.52
N VAL A 96 5.56 -0.33 -2.20
CA VAL A 96 5.16 0.09 -0.86
C VAL A 96 3.80 0.74 -0.90
N VAL A 97 3.01 0.50 0.14
CA VAL A 97 1.88 1.36 0.50
C VAL A 97 2.07 1.77 1.95
N ALA A 98 2.02 3.08 2.21
CA ALA A 98 2.15 3.63 3.54
C ALA A 98 0.93 4.48 3.92
N PHE A 99 0.54 4.34 5.17
CA PHE A 99 -0.66 4.95 5.75
C PHE A 99 -0.24 5.79 6.95
N GLU A 100 -0.58 7.07 6.92
CA GLU A 100 -0.48 7.92 8.10
C GLU A 100 -1.66 7.59 9.01
N VAL A 101 -1.35 7.10 10.20
CA VAL A 101 -2.32 6.81 11.23
C VAL A 101 -2.35 7.96 12.23
N THR A 102 -3.54 8.43 12.56
CA THR A 102 -3.72 9.35 13.69
C THR A 102 -3.33 8.61 14.96
N THR A 103 -2.21 8.99 15.55
CA THR A 103 -1.99 8.73 16.97
C THR A 103 -2.84 9.73 17.73
N ASP A 104 -4.00 9.29 18.24
CA ASP A 104 -4.69 10.05 19.28
C ASP A 104 -3.69 10.32 20.41
N GLN A 105 -3.46 11.60 20.71
CA GLN A 105 -2.89 12.04 21.98
C GLN A 105 -3.99 12.19 23.02
#